data_AF-A0A2H6LL24-F1
#
_entry.id   AF-A0A2H6LL24-F1
#
_cell.length_a   1.000
_cell.length_b   1.000
_cell.length_c   1.000
_cell.angle_alpha   90.00
_cell.angle_beta   90.00
_cell.angle_gamma   90.00
#
_symmetry.space_group_name_H-M   'P 1'
#
loop_
_entity.id
_entity.type
_entity.pdbx_description
1 polymer ?
#
loop_
_entity_poly.entity_id
_entity_poly.type
_entity_poly.pdbx_seq_one_letter_code
_entity_poly.pdbx_strand_id
1 'polypeptide(L)'
;MGKLLSSILQAQVELLALTLLLTNSEGEEYEEQVIPSQAVSAAAKRGLALHNKFGGGRNIALAEALAEQQPLTMENINTLVEFFEKFKLDQNDPGWYNPEKPSAKWICWSLMGDESGKQLAIQTKTMIEEGLKDKSIKIKAQ
;
A
#
# COMPACT_ATOMS: atom_id res chain seq x y z
N MET A 1 54.89 -11.40 -22.19
CA MET A 1 53.69 -10.70 -22.71
C MET A 1 52.38 -11.28 -22.16
N GLY A 2 52.11 -12.59 -22.25
CA GLY A 2 50.78 -13.17 -21.97
C GLY A 2 50.23 -13.04 -20.54
N LYS A 3 51.08 -13.13 -19.50
CA LYS A 3 50.64 -13.02 -18.09
C LYS A 3 50.12 -11.62 -17.73
N LEU A 4 50.74 -10.59 -18.30
CA LEU A 4 50.35 -9.20 -18.06
C LEU A 4 48.98 -8.90 -18.70
N LEU A 5 48.78 -9.36 -19.94
CA LEU A 5 47.51 -9.20 -20.66
C LEU A 5 46.35 -9.96 -19.98
N SER A 6 46.61 -11.16 -19.46
CA SER A 6 45.62 -11.94 -18.71
C SER A 6 45.22 -11.26 -17.40
N SER A 7 46.17 -10.66 -16.68
CA SER A 7 45.88 -9.93 -15.42
C SER A 7 45.09 -8.66 -15.67
N ILE A 8 45.36 -7.95 -16.78
CA ILE A 8 44.61 -6.74 -17.16
C ILE A 8 43.17 -7.11 -17.54
N LEU A 9 43.00 -8.19 -18.31
CA LEU A 9 41.67 -8.67 -18.69
C LEU A 9 40.85 -9.10 -17.46
N GLN A 10 41.50 -9.78 -16.51
CA GLN A 10 40.87 -10.19 -15.25
C GLN A 10 40.42 -8.97 -14.42
N ALA A 11 41.29 -7.97 -14.28
CA ALA A 11 40.95 -6.72 -13.58
C ALA A 11 39.81 -5.95 -14.27
N GLN A 12 39.75 -5.94 -15.61
CA GLN A 12 38.64 -5.33 -16.35
C GLN A 12 37.31 -6.06 -16.15
N VAL A 13 37.32 -7.39 -16.10
CA VAL A 13 36.12 -8.19 -15.81
C VAL A 13 35.61 -7.93 -14.40
N GLU A 14 36.50 -7.85 -13.41
CA GLU A 14 36.14 -7.54 -12.02
C GLU A 14 35.58 -6.13 -11.87
N LEU A 15 36.19 -5.14 -12.54
CA LEU A 15 35.70 -3.76 -12.55
C LEU A 15 34.29 -3.67 -13.17
N LEU A 16 34.03 -4.42 -14.24
CA LEU A 16 32.73 -4.48 -14.90
C LEU A 16 31.67 -5.13 -13.99
N ALA A 17 32.03 -6.22 -13.31
CA ALA A 17 31.17 -6.90 -12.35
C ALA A 17 30.81 -6.00 -11.17
N LEU A 18 31.78 -5.23 -10.66
CA LEU A 18 31.54 -4.27 -9.58
C LEU A 18 30.60 -3.13 -10.02
N THR A 19 30.77 -2.66 -11.25
CA THR A 19 29.92 -1.61 -11.82
C THR A 19 28.48 -2.10 -11.98
N LEU A 20 28.29 -3.32 -12.48
CA LEU A 20 26.98 -3.99 -12.55
C LEU A 20 26.33 -4.14 -11.17
N LEU A 21 27.11 -4.50 -10.14
CA LEU A 21 26.61 -4.65 -8.77
C LEU A 21 26.18 -3.31 -8.16
N LEU A 22 26.94 -2.24 -8.43
CA LEU A 22 26.62 -0.89 -7.98
C LEU A 22 25.42 -0.31 -8.74
N THR A 23 25.32 -0.51 -10.06
CA THR A 23 24.15 -0.07 -10.85
C THR A 23 22.88 -0.82 -10.51
N ASN A 24 22.99 -2.11 -10.13
CA ASN A 24 21.83 -2.89 -9.66
C ASN A 24 21.39 -2.48 -8.24
N SER A 25 22.22 -1.74 -7.50
CA SER A 25 21.87 -1.22 -6.17
C SER A 25 21.17 0.15 -6.20
N GLU A 26 21.21 0.86 -7.33
CA GLU A 26 20.58 2.18 -7.50
C GLU A 26 19.14 2.11 -8.06
N GLY A 27 18.55 0.91 -8.16
CA GLY A 27 17.30 0.69 -8.88
C GLY A 27 16.13 0.09 -8.10
N GLU A 28 16.28 -0.15 -6.79
CA GLU A 28 15.11 -0.47 -5.95
C GLU A 28 14.64 0.83 -5.29
N GLU A 29 13.74 1.55 -5.98
CA GLU A 29 12.83 2.45 -5.26
C GLU A 29 12.09 1.57 -4.24
N TYR A 30 12.48 1.66 -2.98
CA TYR A 30 11.75 1.05 -1.88
C TYR A 30 10.34 1.67 -1.88
N GLU A 31 9.40 1.04 -2.57
CA GLU A 31 7.99 1.34 -2.35
C GLU A 31 7.72 1.10 -0.88
N GLU A 32 7.42 2.16 -0.15
CA GLU A 32 7.19 2.11 1.28
C GLU A 32 5.89 1.33 1.51
N GLN A 33 6.03 0.02 1.73
CA GLN A 33 4.90 -0.89 1.88
C GLN A 33 4.32 -0.79 3.28
N VAL A 34 2.98 -0.74 3.36
CA VAL A 34 2.26 -0.63 4.63
C VAL A 34 1.51 -1.91 4.93
N ILE A 35 1.73 -2.47 6.12
CA ILE A 35 1.03 -3.68 6.57
C ILE A 35 -0.23 -3.28 7.36
N PRO A 36 -1.43 -3.74 6.96
CA PRO A 36 -2.67 -3.45 7.68
C PRO A 36 -2.67 -4.02 9.10
N SER A 37 -3.26 -3.28 10.03
CA SER A 37 -3.47 -3.78 11.40
C SER A 37 -4.55 -4.86 11.45
N GLN A 38 -4.58 -5.62 12.56
CA GLN A 38 -5.59 -6.66 12.77
C GLN A 38 -7.03 -6.12 12.70
N ALA A 39 -7.26 -4.88 13.15
CA ALA A 39 -8.58 -4.26 13.11
C ALA A 39 -9.04 -4.00 11.67
N VAL A 40 -8.13 -3.53 10.81
CA VAL A 40 -8.37 -3.35 9.37
C VAL A 40 -8.69 -4.68 8.71
N SER A 41 -7.88 -5.72 8.98
CA SER A 41 -8.09 -7.07 8.47
C SER A 41 -9.44 -7.65 8.88
N ALA A 42 -9.81 -7.53 10.16
CA ALA A 42 -11.07 -8.05 10.66
C ALA A 42 -12.29 -7.37 10.01
N ALA A 43 -12.20 -6.06 9.78
CA ALA A 43 -13.24 -5.31 9.08
C ALA A 43 -13.35 -5.71 7.61
N ALA A 44 -12.22 -5.83 6.89
CA ALA A 44 -12.19 -6.27 5.51
C ALA A 44 -12.75 -7.69 5.34
N LYS A 45 -12.40 -8.63 6.23
CA LYS A 45 -12.98 -9.98 6.29
C LYS A 45 -14.49 -9.96 6.45
N ARG A 46 -15.02 -9.10 7.34
CA ARG A 46 -16.47 -8.89 7.47
C ARG A 46 -17.06 -8.33 6.18
N GLY A 47 -16.43 -7.32 5.59
CA GLY A 47 -16.88 -6.73 4.32
C GLY A 47 -16.98 -7.76 3.21
N LEU A 48 -15.97 -8.62 3.06
CA LEU A 48 -15.96 -9.73 2.10
C LEU A 48 -17.05 -10.77 2.38
N ALA A 49 -17.25 -11.15 3.64
CA ALA A 49 -18.32 -12.07 4.02
C ALA A 49 -19.71 -11.50 3.69
N LEU A 50 -19.93 -10.21 3.96
CA LEU A 50 -21.18 -9.53 3.63
C LEU A 50 -21.35 -9.38 2.11
N HIS A 51 -20.30 -9.01 1.39
CA HIS A 51 -20.28 -8.95 -0.08
C HIS A 51 -20.66 -10.30 -0.69
N ASN A 52 -20.06 -11.39 -0.22
CA ASN A 52 -20.35 -12.74 -0.73
C ASN A 52 -21.80 -13.16 -0.50
N LYS A 53 -22.42 -12.71 0.61
CA LYS A 53 -23.79 -13.08 0.97
C LYS A 53 -24.86 -12.17 0.34
N PHE A 54 -24.60 -10.86 0.26
CA PHE A 54 -25.60 -9.85 -0.09
C PHE A 54 -25.25 -9.04 -1.36
N GLY A 55 -24.05 -9.20 -1.89
CA GLY A 55 -23.52 -8.39 -2.99
C GLY A 55 -23.13 -6.97 -2.56
N GLY A 56 -22.96 -6.08 -3.54
CA GLY A 56 -22.62 -4.66 -3.33
C GLY A 56 -21.14 -4.40 -3.03
N GLY A 57 -20.66 -3.16 -3.13
CA GLY A 57 -19.24 -2.87 -2.98
C GLY A 57 -18.41 -3.01 -4.27
N ARG A 58 -17.17 -2.52 -4.20
CA ARG A 58 -16.15 -2.56 -5.27
C ARG A 58 -14.77 -2.73 -4.63
N ASN A 59 -13.72 -2.81 -5.45
CA ASN A 59 -12.32 -2.94 -5.03
C ASN A 59 -12.06 -4.22 -4.20
N ILE A 60 -12.59 -5.35 -4.67
CA ILE A 60 -12.54 -6.63 -3.96
C ILE A 60 -11.09 -7.10 -3.74
N ALA A 61 -10.22 -6.98 -4.74
CA ALA A 61 -8.80 -7.34 -4.62
C ALA A 61 -8.09 -6.56 -3.49
N LEU A 62 -8.39 -5.26 -3.34
CA LEU A 62 -7.87 -4.47 -2.23
C LEU A 62 -8.43 -4.95 -0.88
N ALA A 63 -9.72 -5.27 -0.82
CA ALA A 63 -10.33 -5.83 0.38
C ALA A 63 -9.72 -7.18 0.78
N GLU A 64 -9.39 -8.04 -0.19
CA GLU A 64 -8.65 -9.30 0.03
C GLU A 64 -7.24 -9.04 0.57
N ALA A 65 -6.50 -8.11 -0.03
CA ALA A 65 -5.18 -7.70 0.46
C ALA A 65 -5.25 -7.19 1.92
N LEU A 66 -6.25 -6.37 2.25
CA LEU A 66 -6.50 -5.90 3.62
C LEU A 66 -6.83 -7.06 4.58
N ALA A 67 -7.70 -7.96 4.15
CA ALA A 67 -8.14 -9.12 4.93
C ALA A 67 -6.97 -10.06 5.25
N GLU A 68 -6.06 -10.25 4.32
CA GLU A 68 -4.88 -11.11 4.47
C GLU A 68 -3.66 -10.41 5.07
N GLN A 69 -3.78 -9.11 5.38
CA GLN A 69 -2.66 -8.28 5.85
C GLN A 69 -1.46 -8.29 4.88
N GLN A 70 -1.75 -8.33 3.58
CA GLN A 70 -0.73 -8.20 2.56
C GLN A 70 -0.09 -6.81 2.63
N PRO A 71 1.20 -6.69 2.27
CA PRO A 71 1.84 -5.39 2.11
C PRO A 71 1.08 -4.54 1.07
N LEU A 72 0.72 -3.32 1.43
CA LEU A 72 0.01 -2.40 0.56
C LEU A 72 0.99 -1.47 -0.16
N THR A 73 0.80 -1.32 -1.47
CA THR A 73 1.48 -0.31 -2.28
C THR A 73 0.87 1.08 -2.04
N MET A 74 1.55 2.11 -2.54
CA MET A 74 1.03 3.47 -2.48
C MET A 74 -0.24 3.68 -3.30
N GLU A 75 -0.41 2.94 -4.39
CA GLU A 75 -1.66 2.95 -5.16
C GLU A 75 -2.85 2.42 -4.33
N ASN A 76 -2.63 1.37 -3.54
CA ASN A 76 -3.63 0.83 -2.62
C ASN A 76 -4.02 1.87 -1.56
N ILE A 77 -3.03 2.57 -0.98
CA ILE A 77 -3.27 3.62 0.01
C ILE A 77 -4.03 4.80 -0.62
N ASN A 78 -3.65 5.25 -1.81
CA ASN A 78 -4.35 6.31 -2.52
C ASN A 78 -5.80 5.93 -2.83
N THR A 79 -6.04 4.67 -3.21
CA THR A 79 -7.39 4.15 -3.41
C THR A 79 -8.24 4.23 -2.13
N LEU A 80 -7.67 3.88 -0.96
CA LEU A 80 -8.35 4.04 0.32
C LEU A 80 -8.65 5.51 0.64
N VAL A 81 -7.65 6.38 0.49
CA VAL A 81 -7.80 7.81 0.73
C VAL A 81 -8.93 8.39 -0.12
N GLU A 82 -8.89 8.15 -1.43
CA GLU A 82 -9.90 8.65 -2.36
C GLU A 82 -11.30 8.11 -2.02
N PHE A 83 -11.38 6.84 -1.62
CA PHE A 83 -12.63 6.26 -1.16
C PHE A 83 -13.15 7.06 0.04
N PHE A 84 -12.38 7.18 1.11
CA PHE A 84 -12.83 7.81 2.35
C PHE A 84 -13.07 9.33 2.23
N GLU A 85 -12.36 10.02 1.34
CA GLU A 85 -12.60 11.44 1.04
C GLU A 85 -13.95 11.65 0.30
N LYS A 86 -14.29 10.75 -0.64
CA LYS A 86 -15.51 10.85 -1.46
C LYS A 86 -16.73 10.20 -0.78
N PHE A 87 -16.51 9.26 0.14
CA PHE A 87 -17.58 8.48 0.74
C PHE A 87 -18.36 9.30 1.77
N LYS A 88 -19.60 9.62 1.44
CA LYS A 88 -20.53 10.27 2.36
C LYS A 88 -21.05 9.25 3.36
N LEU A 89 -20.41 9.22 4.54
CA LEU A 89 -20.84 8.39 5.65
C LEU A 89 -22.17 8.91 6.20
N ASP A 90 -23.19 8.05 6.16
CA ASP A 90 -24.44 8.25 6.89
C ASP A 90 -24.70 7.01 7.74
N GLN A 91 -24.33 7.09 9.02
CA GLN A 91 -24.49 5.97 9.96
C GLN A 91 -25.96 5.72 10.34
N ASN A 92 -26.89 6.60 9.93
CA ASN A 92 -28.32 6.41 10.12
C ASN A 92 -28.99 5.68 8.94
N ASP A 93 -28.24 5.34 7.89
CA ASP A 93 -28.75 4.63 6.73
C ASP A 93 -29.32 3.26 7.17
N PRO A 94 -30.58 2.91 6.81
CA PRO A 94 -31.16 1.62 7.16
C PRO A 94 -30.26 0.45 6.77
N GLY A 95 -29.91 -0.39 7.74
CA GLY A 95 -29.03 -1.55 7.54
C GLY A 95 -27.55 -1.26 7.82
N TRP A 96 -27.19 -0.04 8.22
CA TRP A 96 -25.87 0.22 8.80
C TRP A 96 -25.67 -0.61 10.08
N TYR A 97 -24.52 -1.29 10.21
CA TYR A 97 -24.24 -2.25 11.27
C TYR A 97 -25.23 -3.40 11.45
N ASN A 98 -26.04 -3.73 10.43
CA ASN A 98 -26.97 -4.87 10.48
C ASN A 98 -26.44 -6.05 9.63
N PRO A 99 -25.85 -7.11 10.22
CA PRO A 99 -25.29 -8.23 9.45
C PRO A 99 -26.34 -9.12 8.78
N GLU A 100 -27.61 -9.03 9.15
CA GLU A 100 -28.70 -9.81 8.55
C GLU A 100 -29.32 -9.09 7.34
N LYS A 101 -29.30 -7.76 7.37
CA LYS A 101 -29.79 -6.89 6.31
C LYS A 101 -28.87 -5.68 6.15
N PRO A 102 -27.64 -5.89 5.67
CA PRO A 102 -26.65 -4.82 5.60
C PRO A 102 -27.02 -3.81 4.52
N SER A 103 -26.74 -2.54 4.78
CA SER A 103 -26.78 -1.53 3.72
C SER A 103 -25.60 -1.72 2.77
N ALA A 104 -25.80 -1.44 1.48
CA ALA A 104 -24.71 -1.50 0.50
C ALA A 104 -23.54 -0.58 0.88
N LYS A 105 -23.83 0.56 1.53
CA LYS A 105 -22.81 1.47 2.03
C LYS A 105 -21.97 0.85 3.15
N TRP A 106 -22.58 0.13 4.08
CA TRP A 106 -21.84 -0.52 5.15
C TRP A 106 -20.93 -1.63 4.61
N ILE A 107 -21.39 -2.38 3.61
CA ILE A 107 -20.55 -3.36 2.91
C ILE A 107 -19.34 -2.68 2.28
N CYS A 108 -19.53 -1.59 1.51
CA CYS A 108 -18.43 -0.81 0.94
C CYS A 108 -17.44 -0.33 2.01
N TRP A 109 -17.96 0.21 3.12
CA TRP A 109 -17.16 0.76 4.20
C TRP A 109 -16.33 -0.33 4.89
N SER A 110 -16.93 -1.49 5.16
CA SER A 110 -16.24 -2.62 5.76
C SER A 110 -15.22 -3.27 4.83
N LEU A 111 -15.48 -3.33 3.52
CA LEU A 111 -14.48 -3.80 2.54
C LEU A 111 -13.19 -2.97 2.62
N MET A 112 -13.29 -1.68 2.91
CA MET A 112 -12.14 -0.77 3.03
C MET A 112 -11.53 -0.71 4.43
N GLY A 113 -11.98 -1.57 5.37
CA GLY A 113 -11.40 -1.67 6.71
C GLY A 113 -12.07 -0.82 7.79
N ASP A 114 -13.29 -0.34 7.56
CA ASP A 114 -14.03 0.56 8.46
C ASP A 114 -13.21 1.81 8.87
N GLU A 115 -13.43 2.33 10.09
CA GLU A 115 -12.71 3.48 10.62
C GLU A 115 -11.21 3.22 10.77
N SER A 116 -10.80 1.98 11.08
CA SER A 116 -9.38 1.63 11.15
C SER A 116 -8.70 1.74 9.79
N GLY A 117 -9.39 1.36 8.71
CA GLY A 117 -8.89 1.49 7.34
C GLY A 117 -8.77 2.96 6.93
N LYS A 118 -9.73 3.80 7.35
CA LYS A 118 -9.66 5.24 7.16
C LYS A 118 -8.48 5.87 7.89
N GLN A 119 -8.26 5.49 9.15
CA GLN A 119 -7.12 5.97 9.93
C GLN A 119 -5.79 5.57 9.29
N LEU A 120 -5.67 4.31 8.86
CA LEU A 120 -4.51 3.81 8.13
C LEU A 120 -4.22 4.69 6.90
N ALA A 121 -5.23 4.90 6.06
CA ALA A 121 -5.10 5.66 4.82
C ALA A 121 -4.62 7.10 5.05
N ILE A 122 -5.24 7.80 6.02
CA ILE A 122 -4.89 9.18 6.35
C ILE A 122 -3.49 9.26 6.94
N GLN A 123 -3.17 8.39 7.92
CA GLN A 123 -1.87 8.40 8.60
C GLN A 123 -0.74 8.13 7.62
N THR A 124 -0.88 7.12 6.76
CA THR A 124 0.14 6.80 5.75
C THR A 124 0.35 7.96 4.78
N LYS A 125 -0.74 8.56 4.25
CA LYS A 125 -0.64 9.72 3.36
C LYS A 125 0.08 10.89 4.03
N THR A 126 -0.24 11.20 5.28
CA THR A 126 0.42 12.27 6.03
C THR A 126 1.91 12.00 6.26
N MET A 127 2.27 10.79 6.71
CA MET A 127 3.67 10.41 6.95
C MET A 127 4.54 10.59 5.70
N ILE A 128 4.00 10.23 4.54
CA ILE A 128 4.71 10.32 3.26
C ILE A 128 4.83 11.77 2.80
N GLU A 129 3.76 12.55 2.89
CA GLU A 129 3.80 13.98 2.55
C GLU A 129 4.82 14.74 3.43
N GLU A 130 4.91 14.39 4.71
CA GLU A 130 5.91 14.95 5.64
C GLU A 130 7.33 14.48 5.31
N GLY A 131 7.52 13.19 5.03
CA GLY A 131 8.81 12.63 4.61
C GLY A 131 9.33 13.23 3.30
N LEU A 132 8.45 13.49 2.33
CA LEU A 132 8.79 14.15 1.07
C LEU A 132 9.17 15.62 1.26
N LYS A 133 8.52 16.34 2.19
CA LYS A 133 8.87 17.72 2.55
C LYS A 133 10.28 17.78 3.15
N ASP A 134 10.61 16.87 4.07
CA ASP A 134 11.95 16.82 4.70
C ASP A 134 13.07 16.55 3.67
N LYS A 135 12.88 15.58 2.77
CA LYS A 135 13.82 15.30 1.67
C LYS A 135 14.01 16.52 0.76
N SER A 136 12.92 17.20 0.39
CA SER A 136 12.95 18.39 -0.47
C SER A 136 13.69 19.58 0.16
N ILE A 137 13.60 19.73 1.49
CA ILE A 137 14.34 20.76 2.23
C ILE A 137 15.84 20.44 2.22
N LYS A 138 16.21 19.16 2.45
CA LYS A 138 17.62 18.71 2.46
C LYS A 138 18.30 18.87 1.10
N ILE A 139 17.60 18.60 -0.01
CA ILE A 139 18.15 18.76 -1.37
C ILE A 139 18.40 20.23 -1.72
N LYS A 140 17.56 21.16 -1.25
CA LYS A 140 17.71 22.60 -1.53
C LYS A 140 18.78 23.30 -0.67
N ALA A 141 19.29 22.62 0.36
CA ALA A 141 20.29 23.18 1.28
C ALA A 141 21.75 22.78 0.94
N GLN A 142 21.94 22.01 -0.14
CA GLN A 142 23.25 21.66 -0.73
C GLN A 142 23.53 22.51 -1.96
#